data_AF-A0A1Q9V7W4-F1
#
_entry.id   AF-A0A1Q9V7W4-F1
#
_cell.length_a   1.000
_cell.length_b   1.000
_cell.length_c   1.000
_cell.angle_alpha   90.00
_cell.angle_beta   90.00
_cell.angle_gamma   90.00
#
_symmetry.space_group_name_H-M   'P 1'
#
loop_
_entity.id
_entity.type
_entity.pdbx_description
1 polymer ?
#
loop_
_entity_poly.entity_id
_entity_poly.type
_entity_poly.pdbx_seq_one_letter_code
_entity_poly.pdbx_strand_id
1 'polypeptide(L)'
;MTNPFADYTKGEEMRLVADSQPPAGWEHTAGLTVSCSKLDGARIKGGNSTLNCGLCYACVTRRGAFIGAEIDDSTIYLSDNLTGTARSELLERRYSDRAAISYATARGIDDDAIDAGTWPPDADLDAISDLAERGLAELGKVDLT
;
A
#
# COMPACT_ATOMS: atom_id res chain seq x y z
N MET A 1 -9.96 22.94 8.15
CA MET A 1 -8.82 22.26 7.52
C MET A 1 -9.41 21.43 6.39
N THR A 2 -8.89 21.56 5.18
CA THR A 2 -9.38 20.81 4.00
C THR A 2 -8.31 19.79 3.61
N ASN A 3 -8.68 18.52 3.49
CA ASN A 3 -7.77 17.49 2.99
C ASN A 3 -7.82 17.51 1.44
N PRO A 4 -6.75 17.91 0.74
CA PRO A 4 -6.76 17.99 -0.72
C PRO A 4 -6.77 16.61 -1.40
N PHE A 5 -6.58 15.53 -0.64
CA PHE A 5 -6.48 14.16 -1.15
C PHE A 5 -7.65 13.28 -0.71
N ALA A 6 -8.76 13.87 -0.24
CA ALA A 6 -9.87 13.11 0.35
C ALA A 6 -10.45 12.04 -0.58
N ASP A 7 -10.51 12.33 -1.88
CA ASP A 7 -11.18 11.49 -2.89
C ASP A 7 -10.19 10.73 -3.79
N TYR A 8 -8.90 10.75 -3.43
CA TYR A 8 -7.82 10.16 -4.22
C TYR A 8 -7.34 8.85 -3.63
N THR A 9 -7.12 7.83 -4.48
CA THR A 9 -6.33 6.67 -4.08
C THR A 9 -4.87 7.08 -3.88
N LYS A 10 -4.05 6.21 -3.28
CA LYS A 10 -2.62 6.52 -3.14
C LYS A 10 -1.88 6.61 -4.47
N GLY A 11 -2.26 5.81 -5.47
CA GLY A 11 -1.71 5.96 -6.82
C GLY A 11 -2.14 7.25 -7.49
N GLU A 12 -3.40 7.67 -7.34
CA GLU A 12 -3.88 8.94 -7.88
C GLU A 12 -3.25 10.15 -7.18
N GLU A 13 -3.04 10.10 -5.85
CA GLU A 13 -2.26 11.10 -5.12
C GLU A 13 -0.85 11.23 -5.70
N MET A 14 -0.18 10.10 -5.93
CA MET A 14 1.18 10.09 -6.48
C MET A 14 1.21 10.56 -7.94
N ARG A 15 0.22 10.20 -8.75
CA ARG A 15 0.06 10.71 -10.12
C ARG A 15 -0.15 12.22 -10.13
N LEU A 16 -1.01 12.73 -9.26
CA LEU A 16 -1.26 14.17 -9.12
C LEU A 16 0.03 14.92 -8.75
N VAL A 17 0.85 14.36 -7.85
CA VAL A 17 2.17 14.91 -7.55
C VAL A 17 3.07 14.89 -8.79
N ALA A 18 3.15 13.77 -9.52
CA ALA A 18 3.97 13.67 -10.72
C ALA A 18 3.59 14.72 -11.79
N ASP A 19 2.29 14.90 -12.02
CA ASP A 19 1.75 15.84 -13.01
C ASP A 19 1.96 17.31 -12.60
N SER A 20 2.18 17.57 -11.30
CA SER A 20 2.48 18.91 -10.76
C SER A 20 3.90 19.41 -11.01
N GLN A 21 4.72 18.63 -11.73
CA GLN A 21 6.14 18.93 -12.02
C GLN A 21 6.98 19.15 -10.75
N PRO A 22 7.06 18.13 -9.88
CA PRO A 22 7.84 18.20 -8.65
C PRO A 22 9.35 18.29 -8.97
N PRO A 23 10.19 18.68 -7.99
CA PRO A 23 11.64 18.72 -8.19
C PRO A 23 12.20 17.40 -8.69
N ALA A 24 13.27 17.46 -9.49
CA ALA A 24 13.95 16.26 -9.97
C ALA A 24 14.39 15.34 -8.81
N GLY A 25 14.14 14.04 -8.95
CA GLY A 25 14.47 13.03 -7.93
C GLY A 25 13.48 12.93 -6.76
N TRP A 26 12.28 13.51 -6.89
CA TRP A 26 11.21 13.35 -5.92
C TRP A 26 10.79 11.87 -5.77
N GLU A 27 10.82 11.10 -6.87
CA GLU A 27 10.49 9.68 -6.93
C GLU A 27 11.48 8.85 -6.12
N HIS A 28 12.77 9.18 -6.21
CA HIS A 28 13.80 8.57 -5.37
C HIS A 28 13.59 8.93 -3.90
N THR A 29 13.29 10.20 -3.62
CA THR A 29 12.99 10.66 -2.25
C THR A 29 11.77 9.94 -1.68
N ALA A 30 10.71 9.78 -2.48
CA ALA A 30 9.54 8.99 -2.13
C ALA A 30 9.97 7.56 -1.79
N GLY A 31 10.83 6.95 -2.62
CA GLY A 31 11.46 5.64 -2.44
C GLY A 31 12.20 5.43 -1.11
N LEU A 32 12.72 6.50 -0.50
CA LEU A 32 13.45 6.48 0.78
C LEU A 32 12.56 6.61 2.02
N THR A 33 11.26 6.89 1.86
CA THR A 33 10.32 6.98 2.98
C THR A 33 9.90 5.61 3.53
N VAL A 34 9.47 5.58 4.80
CA VAL A 34 9.02 4.35 5.47
C VAL A 34 7.50 4.39 5.63
N SER A 35 6.82 3.37 5.09
CA SER A 35 5.37 3.19 5.23
C SER A 35 5.00 1.93 6.02
N CYS A 36 5.95 1.01 6.19
CA CYS A 36 5.71 -0.30 6.80
C CYS A 36 5.09 -0.21 8.20
N SER A 37 3.97 -0.90 8.41
CA SER A 37 3.30 -1.00 9.72
C SER A 37 3.82 -2.14 10.59
N LYS A 38 4.75 -2.95 10.06
CA LYS A 38 5.32 -4.14 10.70
C LYS A 38 6.85 -4.04 10.70
N LEU A 39 7.41 -3.04 11.41
CA LEU A 39 8.85 -2.78 11.51
C LEU A 39 9.59 -3.85 12.36
N ASP A 40 9.27 -5.12 12.16
CA ASP A 40 9.88 -6.28 12.83
C ASP A 40 10.97 -6.94 11.99
N GLY A 41 11.43 -6.31 10.91
CA GLY A 41 12.40 -6.87 9.96
C GLY A 41 13.73 -7.29 10.61
N ALA A 42 14.19 -6.58 11.65
CA ALA A 42 15.39 -6.96 12.41
C ALA A 42 15.23 -8.28 13.22
N ARG A 43 14.00 -8.79 13.35
CA ARG A 43 13.72 -10.10 13.99
C ARG A 43 13.81 -11.27 13.02
N ILE A 44 14.08 -11.02 11.74
CA ILE A 44 14.29 -12.04 10.71
C ILE A 44 15.79 -12.05 10.39
N LYS A 45 16.40 -13.23 10.28
CA LYS A 45 17.84 -13.35 10.01
C LYS A 45 18.20 -12.66 8.68
N GLY A 46 19.12 -11.68 8.74
CA GLY A 46 19.54 -10.89 7.58
C GLY A 46 18.57 -9.77 7.19
N GLY A 47 17.50 -9.54 7.97
CA GLY A 47 16.58 -8.43 7.77
C GLY A 47 17.05 -7.10 8.38
N ASN A 48 16.23 -6.07 8.23
CA ASN A 48 16.51 -4.70 8.67
C ASN A 48 15.23 -4.03 9.19
N SER A 49 15.29 -3.37 10.35
CA SER A 49 14.15 -2.67 10.96
C SER A 49 13.78 -1.34 10.29
N THR A 50 14.63 -0.81 9.41
CA THR A 50 14.38 0.45 8.69
C THR A 50 13.88 0.24 7.26
N LEU A 51 13.80 -1.01 6.79
CA LEU A 51 13.31 -1.32 5.44
C LEU A 51 11.82 -1.64 5.44
N ASN A 52 11.16 -1.31 4.34
CA ASN A 52 9.78 -1.67 4.10
C ASN A 52 9.66 -3.18 3.90
N CYS A 53 8.65 -3.84 4.48
CA CYS A 53 8.54 -5.30 4.37
C CYS A 53 8.02 -5.78 3.00
N GLY A 54 7.34 -4.90 2.24
CA GLY A 54 6.82 -5.19 0.89
C GLY A 54 5.45 -5.90 0.86
N LEU A 55 4.95 -6.40 1.99
CA LEU A 55 3.84 -7.35 2.02
C LEU A 55 2.73 -7.08 3.08
N CYS A 56 2.95 -6.20 4.06
CA CYS A 56 1.87 -5.74 4.93
C CYS A 56 0.96 -4.73 4.20
N TYR A 57 -0.26 -4.51 4.68
CA TYR A 57 -1.22 -3.55 4.08
C TYR A 57 -0.57 -2.23 3.64
N ALA A 58 0.13 -1.55 4.56
CA ALA A 58 0.75 -0.26 4.24
C ALA A 58 1.86 -0.35 3.17
N CYS A 59 2.61 -1.46 3.11
CA CYS A 59 3.58 -1.68 2.03
C CYS A 59 2.91 -2.04 0.71
N VAL A 60 1.81 -2.78 0.72
CA VAL A 60 1.07 -3.13 -0.50
C VAL A 60 0.38 -1.89 -1.06
N THR A 61 -0.27 -1.07 -0.23
CA THR A 61 -0.81 0.23 -0.64
C THR A 61 0.28 1.13 -1.24
N ARG A 62 1.47 1.18 -0.62
CA ARG A 62 2.61 1.92 -1.16
C ARG A 62 3.04 1.40 -2.54
N ARG A 63 3.26 0.10 -2.70
CA ARG A 63 3.65 -0.50 -4.00
C ARG A 63 2.56 -0.27 -5.05
N GLY A 64 1.30 -0.43 -4.66
CA GLY A 64 0.13 -0.13 -5.48
C GLY A 64 0.11 1.33 -5.94
N ALA A 65 0.54 2.27 -5.08
CA ALA A 65 0.64 3.67 -5.44
C ALA A 65 1.67 3.93 -6.55
N PHE A 66 2.89 3.39 -6.41
CA PHE A 66 3.92 3.50 -7.45
C PHE A 66 3.46 2.88 -8.77
N ILE A 67 2.88 1.68 -8.73
CA ILE A 67 2.35 1.01 -9.92
C ILE A 67 1.20 1.80 -10.55
N GLY A 68 0.25 2.27 -9.73
CA GLY A 68 -0.92 3.03 -10.17
C GLY A 68 -0.57 4.38 -10.79
N ALA A 69 0.49 5.02 -10.29
CA ALA A 69 1.03 6.26 -10.83
C ALA A 69 2.03 6.06 -11.99
N GLU A 70 2.32 4.82 -12.39
CA GLU A 70 3.37 4.47 -13.36
C GLU A 70 4.72 5.14 -13.05
N ILE A 71 5.09 5.17 -11.77
CA ILE A 71 6.37 5.70 -11.27
C ILE A 71 7.25 4.53 -10.87
N ASP A 72 8.54 4.59 -11.22
CA ASP A 72 9.52 3.59 -10.82
C ASP A 72 9.67 3.55 -9.29
N ASP A 73 9.47 2.38 -8.70
CA ASP A 73 9.60 2.18 -7.26
C ASP A 73 11.03 1.78 -6.91
N SER A 74 11.86 2.76 -6.55
CA SER A 74 13.23 2.52 -6.13
C SER A 74 13.36 2.02 -4.67
N THR A 75 12.25 1.69 -3.98
CA THR A 75 12.29 1.22 -2.59
C THR A 75 12.92 -0.16 -2.48
N ILE A 76 13.82 -0.31 -1.51
CA ILE A 76 14.38 -1.61 -1.12
C ILE A 76 13.40 -2.29 -0.16
N TYR A 77 12.69 -3.32 -0.64
CA TYR A 77 11.78 -4.13 0.19
C TYR A 77 12.46 -5.39 0.73
N LEU A 78 12.11 -5.78 1.97
CA LEU A 78 12.58 -7.06 2.53
C LEU A 78 12.10 -8.27 1.72
N SER A 79 10.91 -8.20 1.12
CA SER A 79 10.40 -9.23 0.21
C SER A 79 11.38 -9.53 -0.92
N ASP A 80 12.01 -8.49 -1.47
CA ASP A 80 12.81 -8.60 -2.69
C ASP A 80 14.27 -8.95 -2.36
N ASN A 81 14.73 -8.65 -1.14
CA ASN A 81 16.12 -8.82 -0.71
C ASN A 81 16.37 -10.07 0.14
N LEU A 82 15.39 -10.53 0.92
CA LEU A 82 15.53 -11.76 1.70
C LEU A 82 15.42 -12.98 0.79
N THR A 83 16.17 -14.02 1.10
CA THR A 83 16.17 -15.30 0.36
C THR A 83 16.10 -16.49 1.31
N GLY A 84 15.79 -17.67 0.78
CA GLY A 84 15.75 -18.93 1.54
C GLY A 84 14.82 -18.87 2.75
N THR A 85 15.28 -19.39 3.89
CA THR A 85 14.49 -19.49 5.12
C THR A 85 14.05 -18.12 5.67
N ALA A 86 14.86 -17.08 5.49
CA ALA A 86 14.51 -15.72 5.91
C ALA A 86 13.33 -15.15 5.10
N ARG A 87 13.29 -15.45 3.79
CA ARG A 87 12.14 -15.10 2.95
C ARG A 87 10.89 -15.87 3.34
N SER A 88 11.01 -17.19 3.55
CA SER A 88 9.89 -18.01 4.04
C SER A 88 9.33 -17.48 5.36
N GLU A 89 10.20 -17.08 6.29
CA GLU A 89 9.79 -16.51 7.57
C GLU A 89 9.05 -15.17 7.40
N LEU A 90 9.52 -14.29 6.50
CA LEU A 90 8.81 -13.06 6.17
C LEU A 90 7.41 -13.33 5.63
N LEU A 91 7.31 -14.28 4.68
CA LEU A 91 6.05 -14.64 4.05
C LEU A 91 5.04 -15.19 5.07
N GLU A 92 5.50 -16.00 6.01
CA GLU A 92 4.71 -16.53 7.11
C GLU A 92 4.24 -15.41 8.05
N ARG A 93 5.15 -14.53 8.48
CA ARG A 93 4.82 -13.38 9.34
C ARG A 93 3.88 -12.37 8.70
N ARG A 94 3.68 -12.43 7.37
CA ARG A 94 2.76 -11.57 6.61
C ARG A 94 1.58 -12.34 6.06
N TYR A 95 1.41 -13.61 6.40
CA TYR A 95 0.37 -14.47 5.87
C TYR A 95 -1.02 -13.84 6.00
N SER A 96 -1.38 -13.32 7.18
CA SER A 96 -2.71 -12.74 7.42
C SER A 96 -2.99 -11.52 6.55
N ASP A 97 -2.00 -10.61 6.42
CA ASP A 97 -2.15 -9.39 5.60
C ASP A 97 -2.30 -9.78 4.12
N ARG A 98 -1.44 -10.66 3.63
CA ARG A 98 -1.46 -11.16 2.25
C ARG A 98 -2.77 -11.87 1.93
N ALA A 99 -3.22 -12.78 2.80
CA ALA A 99 -4.44 -13.54 2.59
C ALA A 99 -5.67 -12.63 2.56
N ALA A 100 -5.74 -11.63 3.45
CA ALA A 100 -6.85 -10.70 3.50
C ALA A 100 -6.85 -9.74 2.29
N ILE A 101 -5.69 -9.27 1.84
CA ILE A 101 -5.58 -8.49 0.59
C ILE A 101 -6.02 -9.34 -0.59
N SER A 102 -5.49 -10.56 -0.75
CA SER A 102 -5.89 -11.48 -1.83
C SER A 102 -7.39 -11.78 -1.82
N TYR A 103 -7.99 -11.91 -0.63
CA TYR A 103 -9.43 -12.13 -0.50
C TYR A 103 -10.21 -10.90 -0.97
N ALA A 104 -9.87 -9.72 -0.46
CA ALA A 104 -10.54 -8.49 -0.81
C ALA A 104 -10.40 -8.18 -2.31
N THR A 105 -9.20 -8.28 -2.89
CA THR A 105 -8.99 -8.00 -4.32
C THR A 105 -9.73 -8.98 -5.22
N ALA A 106 -10.00 -10.21 -4.76
CA ALA A 106 -10.79 -11.18 -5.51
C ALA A 106 -12.30 -11.04 -5.34
N ARG A 107 -12.78 -10.45 -4.23
CA ARG A 107 -14.21 -10.42 -3.86
C ARG A 107 -14.84 -9.04 -3.83
N GLY A 108 -14.04 -7.98 -3.85
CA GLY A 108 -14.51 -6.64 -3.54
C GLY A 108 -14.62 -6.39 -2.04
N ILE A 109 -15.07 -5.19 -1.70
CA ILE A 109 -15.45 -4.79 -0.34
C ILE A 109 -16.98 -4.83 -0.30
N ASP A 110 -17.53 -5.30 0.81
CA ASP A 110 -18.98 -5.33 1.02
C ASP A 110 -19.46 -3.91 1.37
N ASP A 111 -20.43 -3.38 0.62
CA ASP A 111 -21.02 -2.07 0.89
C ASP A 111 -21.64 -2.02 2.29
N ASP A 112 -22.21 -3.12 2.79
CA ASP A 112 -22.73 -3.18 4.17
C ASP A 112 -21.61 -2.92 5.21
N ALA A 113 -20.36 -3.29 4.90
CA ALA A 113 -19.22 -3.02 5.77
C ALA A 113 -18.80 -1.54 5.73
N ILE A 114 -19.02 -0.85 4.60
CA ILE A 114 -18.85 0.59 4.48
C ILE A 114 -19.97 1.28 5.25
N ASP A 115 -21.23 0.94 5.01
CA ASP A 115 -22.41 1.53 5.65
C ASP A 115 -22.39 1.40 7.18
N ALA A 116 -21.85 0.29 7.70
CA ALA A 116 -21.71 0.06 9.14
C ALA A 116 -20.56 0.85 9.80
N GLY A 117 -19.78 1.60 9.02
CA GLY A 117 -18.66 2.41 9.50
C GLY A 117 -19.08 3.62 10.34
N THR A 118 -18.15 4.14 11.14
CA THR A 118 -18.37 5.37 11.92
C THR A 118 -17.98 6.58 11.09
N TRP A 119 -18.88 7.01 10.20
CA TRP A 119 -18.65 8.15 9.31
C TRP A 119 -19.10 9.49 9.91
N PRO A 120 -18.51 10.61 9.47
CA PRO A 120 -19.11 11.93 9.67
C PRO A 120 -20.57 11.97 9.17
N PRO A 121 -21.47 12.76 9.79
CA PRO A 121 -22.87 12.82 9.39
C PRO A 121 -23.13 13.27 7.94
N ASP A 122 -22.15 13.94 7.33
CA ASP A 122 -22.17 14.46 5.96
C ASP A 122 -21.28 13.65 5.00
N ALA A 123 -20.83 12.46 5.41
CA ALA A 123 -20.03 11.60 4.55
C ALA A 123 -20.84 11.10 3.35
N ASP A 124 -20.22 11.19 2.18
CA ASP A 124 -20.73 10.61 0.94
C ASP A 124 -20.26 9.15 0.87
N LEU A 125 -21.16 8.22 1.23
CA LEU A 125 -20.84 6.78 1.28
C LEU A 125 -20.61 6.19 -0.11
N ASP A 126 -21.28 6.73 -1.13
CA ASP A 126 -21.07 6.31 -2.53
C ASP A 126 -19.64 6.68 -2.97
N ALA A 127 -19.19 7.89 -2.65
CA ALA A 127 -17.82 8.33 -2.93
C ALA A 127 -16.76 7.49 -2.17
N ILE A 128 -17.08 7.08 -0.93
CA ILE A 128 -16.21 6.20 -0.14
C ILE A 128 -16.13 4.80 -0.76
N SER A 129 -17.25 4.24 -1.21
CA SER A 129 -17.27 2.93 -1.88
C SER A 129 -16.49 2.97 -3.19
N ASP A 130 -16.72 3.98 -4.04
CA ASP A 130 -15.94 4.19 -5.27
C ASP A 130 -14.43 4.30 -4.99
N LEU A 131 -14.03 5.09 -3.98
CA LEU A 131 -12.63 5.21 -3.58
C LEU A 131 -12.04 3.87 -3.10
N ALA A 132 -12.82 3.09 -2.34
CA ALA A 132 -12.41 1.80 -1.84
C ALA A 132 -12.21 0.77 -2.97
N GLU A 133 -13.12 0.75 -3.96
CA GLU A 133 -13.01 -0.09 -5.15
C GLU A 133 -11.79 0.25 -6.00
N ARG A 134 -11.59 1.54 -6.32
CA ARG A 134 -10.41 2.01 -7.07
C ARG A 134 -9.12 1.71 -6.33
N GLY A 135 -9.09 1.95 -5.02
CA GLY A 135 -7.95 1.61 -4.18
C GLY A 135 -7.65 0.11 -4.21
N LEU A 136 -8.68 -0.74 -4.07
CA LEU A 136 -8.53 -2.19 -4.12
C LEU A 136 -7.99 -2.67 -5.47
N ALA A 137 -8.39 -2.04 -6.56
CA ALA A 137 -7.83 -2.30 -7.89
C ALA A 137 -6.31 -1.98 -7.97
N GLU A 138 -5.81 -0.99 -7.23
CA GLU A 138 -4.36 -0.73 -7.12
C GLU A 138 -3.65 -1.85 -6.35
N LEU A 139 -4.23 -2.29 -5.22
CA LEU A 139 -3.67 -3.37 -4.41
C LEU A 139 -3.59 -4.68 -5.22
N GLY A 140 -4.57 -4.95 -6.08
CA GLY A 140 -4.62 -6.12 -6.95
C GLY A 140 -3.49 -6.20 -7.99
N LYS A 141 -2.74 -5.12 -8.22
CA LYS A 141 -1.59 -5.10 -9.15
C LYS A 141 -0.28 -5.52 -8.48
N VAL A 142 -0.25 -5.67 -7.15
CA VAL A 142 0.97 -5.95 -6.40
C VAL A 142 1.20 -7.45 -6.27
N ASP A 143 2.42 -7.91 -6.55
CA ASP A 143 2.83 -9.29 -6.26
C ASP A 143 2.96 -9.50 -4.74
N LEU A 144 2.16 -10.43 -4.21
CA LEU A 144 2.08 -10.79 -2.81
C LEU A 144 2.91 -12.03 -2.46
N THR A 145 3.79 -12.51 -3.35
CA THR A 145 4.58 -13.72 -3.13
C THR A 145 5.96 -13.49 -2.53
#